data_AF-A0A4Z1I5K9-F1
#
_entry.id   AF-A0A4Z1I5K9-F1
#
_cell.length_a   1.000
_cell.length_b   1.000
_cell.length_c   1.000
_cell.angle_alpha   90.00
_cell.angle_beta   90.00
_cell.angle_gamma   90.00
#
_symmetry.space_group_name_H-M   'P 1'
#
loop_
_entity.id
_entity.type
_entity.pdbx_description
1 polymer ?
#
loop_
_entity_poly.entity_id
_entity_poly.type
_entity_poly.pdbx_seq_one_letter_code
_entity_poly.pdbx_strand_id
1 'polypeptide(L)'
;MRSLATLLPLAGVLSTATAAGTLGFALGDKKTDGSTARIVRGYAASDCDTAKEILPAAKSKGFKVVLGIWPDTDESFAADKAAVVKYAPQYSDQVYAITVGSESLYRGNFTGEQLLEKIQDVKKALNGDFKVGTADSWNKYMDGTADAVIKGGADILLCNAFSYWQGQELKNATHSFFDDIMQAFGHIQDVAGSATDGPELWVGETGWPTAGSKYQNAVPGTSEAICGIMDWGVNVFSFEAFDEPWKPVSTGADGSVADETHWGVWNSDRSSKYSLSC
;
A
#
# COMPACT_ATOMS: atom_id res chain seq x y z
N MET A 1 42.98 4.12 -46.16
CA MET A 1 43.11 4.69 -44.79
C MET A 1 41.71 4.92 -44.26
N ARG A 2 41.26 4.06 -43.34
CA ARG A 2 39.94 4.12 -42.69
C ARG A 2 40.13 4.85 -41.35
N SER A 3 39.44 5.97 -41.15
CA SER A 3 39.40 6.68 -39.87
C SER A 3 38.51 5.91 -38.89
N LEU A 4 39.10 5.38 -37.82
CA LEU A 4 38.40 4.94 -36.62
C LEU A 4 37.97 6.19 -35.85
N ALA A 5 36.66 6.42 -35.74
CA ALA A 5 36.11 7.35 -34.76
C ALA A 5 36.00 6.63 -33.41
N THR A 6 36.86 7.00 -32.48
CA THR A 6 36.90 6.48 -31.12
C THR A 6 35.71 7.03 -30.33
N LEU A 7 34.83 6.12 -29.87
CA LEU A 7 33.78 6.41 -28.89
C LEU A 7 34.43 6.81 -27.55
N LEU A 8 34.22 8.04 -27.11
CA LEU A 8 34.45 8.43 -25.71
C LEU A 8 33.33 7.82 -24.85
N PRO A 9 33.63 7.16 -23.72
CA PRO A 9 32.61 6.84 -22.74
C PRO A 9 32.29 8.12 -21.95
N LEU A 10 31.06 8.61 -22.06
CA LEU A 10 30.50 9.52 -21.06
C LEU A 10 30.33 8.74 -19.75
N ALA A 11 31.37 8.70 -18.93
CA ALA A 11 31.24 8.39 -17.51
C ALA A 11 30.67 9.63 -16.81
N GLY A 12 29.35 9.81 -16.92
CA GLY A 12 28.59 10.83 -16.21
C GLY A 12 28.13 10.32 -14.86
N VAL A 13 28.86 10.71 -13.82
CA VAL A 13 28.48 10.84 -12.39
C VAL A 13 27.16 10.16 -11.98
N LEU A 14 27.25 8.92 -11.50
CA LEU A 14 26.24 8.31 -10.64
C LEU A 14 26.30 9.00 -9.26
N SER A 15 25.44 10.00 -9.04
CA SER A 15 25.11 10.41 -7.67
C SER A 15 24.10 9.42 -7.11
N THR A 16 24.55 8.24 -6.66
CA THR A 16 23.71 7.29 -5.94
C THR A 16 23.56 7.74 -4.49
N ALA A 17 22.74 8.76 -4.30
CA ALA A 17 21.91 8.85 -3.11
C ALA A 17 20.47 8.75 -3.62
N THR A 18 20.05 7.54 -3.96
CA THR A 18 18.61 7.25 -4.00
C THR A 18 18.12 7.50 -2.59
N ALA A 19 17.27 8.50 -2.40
CA ALA A 19 16.62 8.67 -1.10
C ALA A 19 15.90 7.35 -0.79
N ALA A 20 16.18 6.75 0.36
CA ALA A 20 15.49 5.55 0.79
C ALA A 20 13.97 5.80 0.78
N GLY A 21 13.21 4.77 0.42
CA GLY A 21 11.77 4.80 0.44
C GLY A 21 11.22 5.14 1.84
N THR A 22 10.02 5.69 1.87
CA THR A 22 9.32 6.03 3.10
C THR A 22 8.65 4.79 3.67
N LEU A 23 8.97 4.46 4.93
CA LEU A 23 8.21 3.48 5.71
C LEU A 23 6.91 4.09 6.24
N GLY A 24 5.80 3.43 5.97
CA GLY A 24 4.54 3.60 6.67
C GLY A 24 4.05 2.30 7.31
N PHE A 25 2.99 2.40 8.11
CA PHE A 25 2.27 1.25 8.62
C PHE A 25 0.83 1.25 8.14
N ALA A 26 0.35 0.09 7.67
CA ALA A 26 -1.07 -0.18 7.60
C ALA A 26 -1.58 -0.47 9.02
N LEU A 27 -2.64 0.23 9.43
CA LEU A 27 -3.24 0.10 10.75
C LEU A 27 -4.61 -0.58 10.61
N GLY A 28 -4.78 -1.72 11.28
CA GLY A 28 -6.09 -2.06 11.84
C GLY A 28 -6.37 -1.19 13.06
N ASP A 29 -7.64 -0.99 13.38
CA ASP A 29 -8.27 0.22 13.93
C ASP A 29 -7.82 0.72 15.33
N LYS A 30 -6.54 0.69 15.72
CA LYS A 30 -6.07 1.09 17.06
C LYS A 30 -4.76 1.89 17.07
N LYS A 31 -4.72 2.79 18.06
CA LYS A 31 -3.78 3.90 18.33
C LYS A 31 -2.28 3.68 18.01
N THR A 32 -1.66 4.77 17.56
CA THR A 32 -0.22 4.96 17.22
C THR A 32 0.76 4.52 18.31
N ASP A 33 1.95 4.07 17.94
CA ASP A 33 3.11 3.87 18.83
C ASP A 33 4.41 4.55 18.30
N GLY A 34 5.50 4.33 19.04
CA GLY A 34 6.79 5.02 18.93
C GLY A 34 7.69 4.59 17.76
N SER A 35 7.12 4.33 16.59
CA SER A 35 7.90 4.06 15.38
C SER A 35 8.50 5.35 14.77
N THR A 36 9.53 5.18 13.94
CA THR A 36 10.11 6.27 13.13
C THR A 36 9.24 6.63 11.92
N ALA A 37 8.28 5.77 11.55
CA ALA A 37 7.34 6.05 10.48
C ALA A 37 6.58 7.35 10.76
N ARG A 38 6.45 8.19 9.74
CA ARG A 38 5.74 9.47 9.80
C ARG A 38 4.48 9.48 8.94
N ILE A 39 4.07 8.31 8.46
CA ILE A 39 2.83 8.12 7.72
C ILE A 39 2.19 6.78 8.09
N VAL A 40 0.86 6.79 8.18
CA VAL A 40 0.04 5.60 8.46
C VAL A 40 -1.09 5.51 7.46
N ARG A 41 -1.58 4.30 7.21
CA ARG A 41 -2.73 4.02 6.34
C ARG A 41 -3.87 3.41 7.14
N GLY A 42 -5.08 3.91 6.94
CA GLY A 42 -6.31 3.31 7.44
C GLY A 42 -7.17 2.73 6.31
N TYR A 43 -8.16 1.91 6.66
CA TYR A 43 -8.97 1.14 5.72
C TYR A 43 -10.38 1.69 5.49
N ALA A 44 -11.00 2.20 6.56
CA ALA A 44 -12.33 2.78 6.53
C ALA A 44 -12.33 4.07 7.38
N ALA A 45 -12.83 5.17 6.84
CA ALA A 45 -12.76 6.48 7.46
C ALA A 45 -13.82 6.69 8.55
N SER A 46 -14.95 5.99 8.46
CA SER A 46 -16.10 6.12 9.36
C SER A 46 -16.13 5.03 10.43
N ASP A 47 -15.66 3.82 10.11
CA ASP A 47 -15.60 2.72 11.09
C ASP A 47 -14.76 3.13 12.29
N CYS A 48 -15.27 2.82 13.49
CA CYS A 48 -14.67 3.20 14.76
C CYS A 48 -14.32 4.70 14.89
N ASP A 49 -15.04 5.60 14.19
CA ASP A 49 -14.74 7.04 14.13
C ASP A 49 -13.31 7.33 13.62
N THR A 50 -12.73 6.47 12.78
CA THR A 50 -11.30 6.50 12.43
C THR A 50 -10.81 7.88 11.98
N ALA A 51 -11.44 8.52 11.00
CA ALA A 51 -11.01 9.85 10.52
C ALA A 51 -11.12 10.94 11.59
N LYS A 52 -12.14 10.86 12.45
CA LYS A 52 -12.37 11.80 13.54
C LYS A 52 -11.27 11.71 14.61
N GLU A 53 -10.79 10.50 14.90
CA GLU A 53 -9.81 10.26 15.97
C GLU A 53 -8.36 10.34 15.47
N ILE A 54 -8.08 9.82 14.27
CA ILE A 54 -6.70 9.70 13.77
C ILE A 54 -6.12 11.03 13.30
N LEU A 55 -6.91 11.92 12.71
CA LEU A 55 -6.41 13.20 12.15
C LEU A 55 -5.96 14.20 13.24
N PRO A 56 -6.70 14.39 14.36
CA PRO A 56 -6.18 15.15 15.49
C PRO A 56 -4.91 14.54 16.08
N ALA A 57 -4.83 13.21 16.18
CA ALA A 57 -3.64 12.52 16.66
C ALA A 57 -2.44 12.74 15.71
N ALA A 58 -2.67 12.67 14.40
CA ALA A 58 -1.71 12.94 13.34
C ALA A 58 -1.11 14.33 13.48
N LYS A 59 -1.98 15.33 13.65
CA LYS A 59 -1.56 16.72 13.89
C LYS A 59 -0.75 16.87 15.18
N SER A 60 -1.19 16.24 16.27
CA SER A 60 -0.50 16.32 17.56
C SER A 60 0.86 15.64 17.57
N LYS A 61 1.07 14.61 16.75
CA LYS A 61 2.28 13.79 16.75
C LYS A 61 3.17 14.01 15.52
N GLY A 62 2.75 14.84 14.58
CA GLY A 62 3.51 15.19 13.39
C GLY A 62 3.62 14.06 12.37
N PHE A 63 2.56 13.24 12.22
CA PHE A 63 2.48 12.23 11.15
C PHE A 63 1.39 12.58 10.13
N LYS A 64 1.43 11.90 8.98
CA LYS A 64 0.46 11.98 7.89
C LYS A 64 -0.40 10.72 7.83
N VAL A 65 -1.56 10.79 7.19
CA VAL A 65 -2.54 9.70 7.11
C VAL A 65 -2.97 9.49 5.66
N VAL A 66 -2.95 8.24 5.20
CA VAL A 66 -3.75 7.79 4.06
C VAL A 66 -5.09 7.31 4.58
N LEU A 67 -6.17 8.02 4.26
CA LEU A 67 -7.53 7.66 4.67
C LEU A 67 -8.13 6.65 3.70
N GLY A 68 -8.72 5.57 4.21
CA GLY A 68 -9.43 4.60 3.40
C GLY A 68 -10.93 4.88 3.30
N ILE A 69 -11.51 4.58 2.15
CA ILE A 69 -12.96 4.48 1.92
C ILE A 69 -13.22 3.03 1.49
N TRP A 70 -13.97 2.29 2.30
CA TRP A 70 -14.41 0.94 2.02
C TRP A 70 -15.69 0.97 1.18
N PRO A 71 -15.65 0.60 -0.12
CA PRO A 71 -16.73 0.89 -1.05
C PRO A 71 -17.68 -0.29 -1.30
N ASP A 72 -17.51 -1.41 -0.60
CA ASP A 72 -18.14 -2.70 -0.91
C ASP A 72 -19.68 -2.66 -0.86
N THR A 73 -20.26 -1.74 -0.08
CA THR A 73 -21.70 -1.46 -0.08
C THR A 73 -21.98 0.03 -0.25
N ASP A 74 -23.16 0.40 -0.74
CA ASP A 74 -23.55 1.81 -0.83
C ASP A 74 -23.55 2.50 0.53
N GLU A 75 -23.92 1.78 1.60
CA GLU A 75 -23.93 2.29 2.97
C GLU A 75 -22.51 2.56 3.50
N SER A 76 -21.58 1.61 3.34
CA SER A 76 -20.17 1.77 3.73
C SER A 76 -19.50 2.89 2.94
N PHE A 77 -19.70 2.91 1.62
CA PHE A 77 -19.18 3.97 0.75
C PHE A 77 -19.70 5.36 1.17
N ALA A 78 -21.01 5.49 1.42
CA ALA A 78 -21.62 6.76 1.82
C ALA A 78 -21.12 7.22 3.19
N ALA A 79 -21.00 6.31 4.16
CA ALA A 79 -20.51 6.61 5.50
C ALA A 79 -19.04 7.10 5.48
N ASP A 80 -18.16 6.37 4.80
CA ASP A 80 -16.75 6.71 4.68
C ASP A 80 -16.53 7.99 3.89
N LYS A 81 -17.22 8.16 2.75
CA LYS A 81 -17.16 9.40 1.98
C LYS A 81 -17.62 10.59 2.82
N ALA A 82 -18.70 10.45 3.59
CA ALA A 82 -19.18 11.51 4.48
C ALA A 82 -18.15 11.86 5.57
N ALA A 83 -17.49 10.86 6.15
CA ALA A 83 -16.43 11.07 7.13
C ALA A 83 -15.23 11.82 6.51
N VAL A 84 -14.77 11.40 5.33
CA VAL A 84 -13.67 12.05 4.61
C VAL A 84 -14.02 13.50 4.25
N VAL A 85 -15.18 13.75 3.63
CA VAL A 85 -15.64 15.10 3.27
C VAL A 85 -15.75 16.00 4.50
N LYS A 86 -16.15 15.44 5.65
CA LYS A 86 -16.26 16.18 6.89
C LYS A 86 -14.90 16.54 7.48
N TYR A 87 -13.97 15.58 7.61
CA TYR A 87 -12.76 15.76 8.41
C TYR A 87 -11.51 16.10 7.61
N ALA A 88 -11.33 15.59 6.39
CA ALA A 88 -10.12 15.82 5.61
C ALA A 88 -9.82 17.33 5.38
N PRO A 89 -10.80 18.20 5.03
CA PRO A 89 -10.56 19.63 4.88
C PRO A 89 -10.08 20.35 6.15
N GLN A 90 -10.41 19.81 7.33
CA GLN A 90 -10.00 20.41 8.62
C GLN A 90 -8.53 20.07 8.97
N TYR A 91 -7.96 19.07 8.29
CA TYR A 91 -6.65 18.50 8.54
C TYR A 91 -5.89 18.25 7.22
N SER A 92 -5.98 19.19 6.27
CA SER A 92 -5.36 19.06 4.94
C SER A 92 -3.86 18.77 5.01
N ASP A 93 -3.17 19.36 6.00
CA ASP A 93 -1.75 19.12 6.25
C ASP A 93 -1.46 17.73 6.84
N GLN A 94 -2.45 16.95 7.25
CA GLN A 94 -2.27 15.61 7.80
C GLN A 94 -2.72 14.54 6.81
N VAL A 95 -3.69 14.82 5.94
CA VAL A 95 -4.11 13.88 4.90
C VAL A 95 -3.06 13.86 3.79
N TYR A 96 -2.39 12.72 3.62
CA TYR A 96 -1.46 12.51 2.52
C TYR A 96 -2.19 12.16 1.23
N ALA A 97 -3.13 11.22 1.33
CA ALA A 97 -3.97 10.75 0.24
C ALA A 97 -5.25 10.09 0.78
N ILE A 98 -6.19 9.81 -0.12
CA ILE A 98 -7.41 9.05 0.15
C ILE A 98 -7.47 7.89 -0.84
N THR A 99 -7.68 6.68 -0.34
CA THR A 99 -7.87 5.48 -1.18
C THR A 99 -9.31 5.04 -1.15
N VAL A 100 -9.92 4.90 -2.33
CA VAL A 100 -11.25 4.29 -2.52
C VAL A 100 -11.04 2.83 -2.89
N GLY A 101 -11.42 1.92 -2.00
CA GLY A 101 -11.17 0.49 -2.17
C GLY A 101 -9.81 0.05 -1.62
N SER A 102 -9.81 -1.21 -1.17
CA SER A 102 -8.63 -2.01 -0.88
C SER A 102 -8.91 -3.40 -1.39
N GLU A 103 -8.20 -3.85 -2.42
CA GLU A 103 -8.40 -5.16 -3.07
C GLU A 103 -9.82 -5.37 -3.63
N SER A 104 -10.50 -4.28 -4.00
CA SER A 104 -11.87 -4.35 -4.49
C SER A 104 -11.94 -4.96 -5.91
N LEU A 105 -10.91 -4.76 -6.74
CA LEU A 105 -10.78 -5.44 -8.03
C LEU A 105 -10.39 -6.90 -7.84
N TYR A 106 -9.47 -7.19 -6.91
CA TYR A 106 -9.07 -8.56 -6.58
C TYR A 106 -10.26 -9.41 -6.12
N ARG A 107 -11.13 -8.87 -5.26
CA ARG A 107 -12.37 -9.53 -4.82
C ARG A 107 -13.45 -9.61 -5.91
N GLY A 108 -13.30 -8.91 -7.03
CA GLY A 108 -14.29 -8.84 -8.10
C GLY A 108 -15.54 -8.03 -7.72
N ASN A 109 -15.44 -7.14 -6.72
CA ASN A 109 -16.54 -6.30 -6.27
C ASN A 109 -16.89 -5.24 -7.32
N PHE A 110 -15.89 -4.78 -8.07
CA PHE A 110 -16.03 -3.77 -9.12
C PHE A 110 -15.20 -4.13 -10.35
N THR A 111 -15.66 -3.71 -11.52
CA THR A 111 -14.77 -3.55 -12.68
C THR A 111 -13.87 -2.31 -12.49
N GLY A 112 -12.81 -2.19 -13.29
CA GLY A 112 -11.97 -0.99 -13.28
C GLY A 112 -12.77 0.30 -13.49
N GLU A 113 -13.77 0.30 -14.38
CA GLU A 113 -14.63 1.46 -14.66
C GLU A 113 -15.51 1.81 -13.46
N GLN A 114 -16.12 0.81 -12.82
CA GLN A 114 -16.97 1.04 -11.64
C GLN A 114 -16.17 1.59 -10.46
N LEU A 115 -14.94 1.11 -10.26
CA LEU A 115 -14.05 1.66 -9.24
C LEU A 115 -13.61 3.08 -9.59
N LEU A 116 -13.30 3.36 -10.86
CA LEU A 116 -12.99 4.70 -11.35
C LEU A 116 -14.13 5.69 -11.08
N GLU A 117 -15.39 5.31 -11.33
CA GLU A 117 -16.55 6.17 -11.06
C GLU A 117 -16.60 6.60 -9.59
N LYS A 118 -16.35 5.67 -8.65
CA LYS A 118 -16.31 5.97 -7.22
C LYS A 118 -15.12 6.89 -6.86
N ILE A 119 -13.95 6.67 -7.45
CA ILE A 119 -12.79 7.55 -7.28
C ILE A 119 -13.12 8.98 -7.75
N GLN A 120 -13.73 9.13 -8.93
CA GLN A 120 -14.09 10.44 -9.46
C GLN A 120 -15.18 11.13 -8.63
N ASP A 121 -16.14 10.38 -8.09
CA ASP A 121 -17.15 10.90 -7.19
C ASP A 121 -16.53 11.44 -5.88
N VAL A 122 -15.54 10.75 -5.31
CA VAL A 122 -14.80 11.23 -4.13
C VAL A 122 -13.95 12.46 -4.46
N LYS A 123 -13.22 12.46 -5.59
CA LYS A 123 -12.44 13.63 -6.05
C LYS A 123 -13.34 14.86 -6.19
N LYS A 124 -14.50 14.70 -6.82
CA LYS A 124 -15.48 15.76 -7.02
C LYS A 124 -16.03 16.28 -5.68
N ALA A 125 -16.36 15.40 -4.74
CA ALA A 125 -16.87 15.80 -3.43
C ALA A 125 -15.84 16.59 -2.60
N LEU A 126 -14.55 16.47 -2.94
CA LEU A 126 -13.43 17.16 -2.31
C LEU A 126 -12.84 18.27 -3.17
N ASN A 127 -13.54 18.70 -4.23
CA ASN A 127 -13.12 19.74 -5.17
C ASN A 127 -11.75 19.50 -5.86
N GLY A 128 -11.22 18.28 -5.81
CA GLY A 128 -9.88 17.97 -6.31
C GLY A 128 -8.74 18.44 -5.40
N ASP A 129 -9.01 18.84 -4.16
CA ASP A 129 -8.00 19.39 -3.23
C ASP A 129 -7.07 18.31 -2.63
N PHE A 130 -7.38 17.03 -2.83
CA PHE A 130 -6.66 15.90 -2.25
C PHE A 130 -6.26 14.88 -3.32
N LYS A 131 -5.14 14.19 -3.10
CA LYS A 131 -4.79 13.00 -3.88
C LYS A 131 -5.79 11.88 -3.58
N VAL A 132 -6.45 11.37 -4.62
CA VAL A 132 -7.38 10.24 -4.51
C VAL A 132 -7.00 9.15 -5.48
N GLY A 133 -7.00 7.91 -5.01
CA GLY A 133 -6.83 6.74 -5.86
C GLY A 133 -7.30 5.48 -5.18
N THR A 134 -6.57 4.38 -5.31
CA THR A 134 -6.99 3.08 -4.76
C THR A 134 -5.81 2.23 -4.31
N ALA A 135 -6.10 1.20 -3.52
CA ALA A 135 -5.18 0.12 -3.20
C ALA A 135 -5.72 -1.19 -3.76
N ASP A 136 -4.91 -1.95 -4.48
CA ASP A 136 -5.32 -3.26 -4.98
C ASP A 136 -4.16 -4.23 -5.09
N SER A 137 -4.46 -5.50 -5.35
CA SER A 137 -3.43 -6.52 -5.49
C SER A 137 -2.58 -6.28 -6.73
N TRP A 138 -1.27 -6.47 -6.63
CA TRP A 138 -0.31 -6.23 -7.71
C TRP A 138 -0.73 -6.88 -9.04
N ASN A 139 -1.35 -8.07 -8.97
CA ASN A 139 -1.76 -8.82 -10.15
C ASN A 139 -2.93 -8.16 -10.89
N LYS A 140 -3.78 -7.36 -10.22
CA LYS A 140 -4.87 -6.60 -10.86
C LYS A 140 -4.37 -5.38 -11.61
N TYR A 141 -3.23 -4.84 -11.19
CA TYR A 141 -2.52 -3.85 -11.97
C TYR A 141 -1.85 -4.53 -13.17
N MET A 142 -1.09 -5.61 -12.97
CA MET A 142 -0.37 -6.29 -14.03
C MET A 142 -1.27 -6.89 -15.13
N ASP A 143 -2.41 -7.48 -14.77
CA ASP A 143 -3.29 -8.13 -15.74
C ASP A 143 -4.21 -7.17 -16.51
N GLY A 144 -4.12 -5.87 -16.25
CA GLY A 144 -4.90 -4.82 -16.89
C GLY A 144 -6.30 -4.61 -16.32
N THR A 145 -6.71 -5.32 -15.25
CA THR A 145 -8.01 -5.10 -14.59
C THR A 145 -8.15 -3.65 -14.09
N ALA A 146 -7.05 -3.05 -13.64
CA ALA A 146 -7.01 -1.68 -13.12
C ALA A 146 -6.78 -0.59 -14.20
N ASP A 147 -6.69 -0.94 -15.50
CA ASP A 147 -6.35 0.00 -16.59
C ASP A 147 -7.25 1.24 -16.62
N ALA A 148 -8.56 1.07 -16.38
CA ALA A 148 -9.48 2.19 -16.38
C ALA A 148 -9.15 3.19 -15.26
N VAL A 149 -8.77 2.70 -14.08
CA VAL A 149 -8.37 3.55 -12.94
C VAL A 149 -7.07 4.30 -13.27
N ILE A 150 -6.10 3.63 -13.91
CA ILE A 150 -4.83 4.24 -14.33
C ILE A 150 -5.07 5.36 -15.35
N LYS A 151 -5.83 5.09 -16.41
CA LYS A 151 -6.14 6.06 -17.48
C LYS A 151 -7.09 7.17 -17.01
N GLY A 152 -7.90 6.87 -16.01
CA GLY A 152 -8.98 7.72 -15.52
C GLY A 152 -8.56 8.80 -14.54
N GLY A 153 -7.25 8.96 -14.26
CA GLY A 153 -6.75 10.06 -13.45
C GLY A 153 -6.86 9.83 -11.94
N ALA A 154 -6.60 8.62 -11.47
CA ALA A 154 -6.21 8.40 -10.07
C ALA A 154 -4.88 9.13 -9.80
N ASP A 155 -4.73 9.73 -8.62
CA ASP A 155 -3.50 10.49 -8.27
C ASP A 155 -2.44 9.61 -7.62
N ILE A 156 -2.85 8.48 -7.02
CA ILE A 156 -1.98 7.54 -6.32
C ILE A 156 -2.50 6.12 -6.45
N LEU A 157 -1.63 5.14 -6.66
CA LEU A 157 -1.97 3.72 -6.68
C LEU A 157 -1.09 2.99 -5.66
N LEU A 158 -1.74 2.22 -4.80
CA LEU A 158 -1.08 1.41 -3.79
C LEU A 158 -1.12 -0.06 -4.20
N CYS A 159 0.02 -0.66 -4.51
CA CYS A 159 0.12 -2.06 -4.92
C CYS A 159 0.35 -2.96 -3.71
N ASN A 160 -0.62 -3.82 -3.39
CA ASN A 160 -0.50 -4.83 -2.35
C ASN A 160 0.20 -6.07 -2.91
N ALA A 161 1.24 -6.56 -2.24
CA ALA A 161 1.92 -7.80 -2.64
C ALA A 161 2.43 -8.58 -1.43
N PHE A 162 2.03 -9.85 -1.37
CA PHE A 162 2.36 -10.76 -0.29
C PHE A 162 2.91 -12.07 -0.86
N SER A 163 4.23 -12.26 -0.81
CA SER A 163 4.85 -13.52 -1.24
C SER A 163 4.40 -14.71 -0.38
N TYR A 164 4.00 -14.47 0.86
CA TYR A 164 3.46 -15.49 1.76
C TYR A 164 2.21 -16.18 1.16
N TRP A 165 1.24 -15.39 0.69
CA TRP A 165 0.01 -15.88 0.07
C TRP A 165 0.19 -16.47 -1.33
N GLN A 166 1.41 -16.40 -1.87
CA GLN A 166 1.81 -17.08 -3.10
C GLN A 166 2.57 -18.38 -2.82
N GLY A 167 2.64 -18.81 -1.56
CA GLY A 167 3.28 -20.07 -1.16
C GLY A 167 4.80 -20.06 -1.35
N GLN A 168 5.41 -18.88 -1.42
CA GLN A 168 6.86 -18.75 -1.60
C GLN A 168 7.59 -19.24 -0.36
N GLU A 169 8.76 -19.87 -0.55
CA GLU A 169 9.65 -20.12 0.59
C GLU A 169 10.20 -18.80 1.13
N LEU A 170 10.46 -18.70 2.44
CA LEU A 170 10.97 -17.46 3.06
C LEU A 170 12.24 -16.93 2.36
N LYS A 171 13.13 -17.82 1.92
CA LYS A 171 14.36 -17.44 1.18
C LYS A 171 14.09 -16.78 -0.17
N ASN A 172 12.92 -16.99 -0.76
CA ASN A 172 12.50 -16.40 -2.04
C ASN A 172 11.51 -15.23 -1.84
N ALA A 173 11.11 -14.92 -0.60
CA ALA A 173 10.11 -13.90 -0.31
C ALA A 173 10.51 -12.53 -0.87
N THR A 174 11.73 -12.05 -0.60
CA THR A 174 12.20 -10.75 -1.12
C THR A 174 12.20 -10.71 -2.64
N HIS A 175 12.69 -11.76 -3.29
CA HIS A 175 12.78 -11.80 -4.76
C HIS A 175 11.40 -11.81 -5.41
N SER A 176 10.50 -12.69 -4.98
CA SER A 176 9.14 -12.76 -5.51
C SER A 176 8.39 -11.45 -5.31
N PHE A 177 8.47 -10.86 -4.11
CA PHE A 177 7.83 -9.58 -3.82
C PHE A 177 8.31 -8.46 -4.75
N PHE A 178 9.62 -8.37 -4.99
CA PHE A 178 10.15 -7.37 -5.91
C PHE A 178 9.68 -7.60 -7.35
N ASP A 179 9.70 -8.85 -7.81
CA ASP A 179 9.23 -9.20 -9.15
C ASP A 179 7.75 -8.80 -9.35
N ASP A 180 6.90 -9.07 -8.35
CA ASP A 180 5.48 -8.69 -8.36
C ASP A 180 5.28 -7.18 -8.45
N ILE A 181 5.99 -6.42 -7.60
CA ILE A 181 5.88 -4.96 -7.56
C ILE A 181 6.44 -4.32 -8.84
N MET A 182 7.55 -4.83 -9.37
CA MET A 182 8.13 -4.32 -10.62
C MET A 182 7.23 -4.61 -11.82
N GLN A 183 6.58 -5.77 -11.88
CA GLN A 183 5.59 -6.07 -12.91
C GLN A 183 4.39 -5.13 -12.84
N ALA A 184 3.83 -4.91 -11.65
CA ALA A 184 2.72 -3.99 -11.45
C ALA A 184 3.09 -2.54 -11.82
N PHE A 185 4.22 -2.04 -11.30
CA PHE A 185 4.68 -0.68 -11.57
C PHE A 185 5.01 -0.48 -13.06
N GLY A 186 5.67 -1.44 -13.68
CA GLY A 186 5.98 -1.41 -15.11
C GLY A 186 4.72 -1.32 -15.96
N HIS A 187 3.73 -2.18 -15.71
CA HIS A 187 2.46 -2.12 -16.43
C HIS A 187 1.72 -0.79 -16.20
N ILE A 188 1.68 -0.29 -14.96
CA ILE A 188 1.05 1.01 -14.66
C ILE A 188 1.72 2.14 -15.46
N GLN A 189 3.05 2.18 -15.50
CA GLN A 189 3.80 3.19 -16.24
C GLN A 189 3.60 3.08 -17.75
N ASP A 190 3.54 1.86 -18.29
CA ASP A 190 3.24 1.59 -19.70
C ASP A 190 1.84 2.10 -20.08
N VAL A 191 0.84 1.80 -19.23
CA VAL A 191 -0.55 2.25 -19.44
C VAL A 191 -0.69 3.76 -19.29
N ALA A 192 0.01 4.37 -18.34
CA ALA A 192 0.06 5.82 -18.17
C ALA A 192 0.83 6.51 -19.32
N GLY A 193 1.65 5.77 -20.07
CA GLY A 193 2.50 6.31 -21.13
C GLY A 193 3.64 7.19 -20.61
N SER A 194 3.92 7.16 -19.30
CA SER A 194 4.99 7.92 -18.66
C SER A 194 5.44 7.24 -17.37
N ALA A 195 6.75 7.23 -17.14
CA ALA A 195 7.34 6.79 -15.88
C ALA A 195 7.22 7.84 -14.76
N THR A 196 6.91 9.10 -15.11
CA THR A 196 6.93 10.24 -14.17
C THR A 196 5.65 11.07 -14.12
N ASP A 197 4.82 11.04 -15.16
CA ASP A 197 3.61 11.86 -15.28
C ASP A 197 2.32 11.07 -15.00
N GLY A 198 2.46 9.86 -14.44
CA GLY A 198 1.36 8.98 -14.03
C GLY A 198 0.97 9.13 -12.56
N PRO A 199 0.06 8.26 -12.05
CA PRO A 199 -0.24 8.20 -10.62
C PRO A 199 1.03 7.94 -9.81
N GLU A 200 1.08 8.50 -8.61
CA GLU A 200 2.14 8.17 -7.66
C GLU A 200 2.03 6.70 -7.23
N LEU A 201 3.16 5.97 -7.20
CA LEU A 201 3.17 4.51 -6.97
C LEU A 201 3.86 4.15 -5.67
N TRP A 202 3.14 3.46 -4.79
CA TRP A 202 3.64 2.98 -3.49
C TRP A 202 3.27 1.50 -3.34
N VAL A 203 4.02 0.78 -2.50
CA VAL A 203 3.56 -0.53 -2.01
C VAL A 203 2.53 -0.28 -0.92
N GLY A 204 1.30 -0.73 -1.17
CA GLY A 204 0.14 -0.49 -0.30
C GLY A 204 0.13 -1.33 0.95
N GLU A 205 0.58 -2.59 0.81
CA GLU A 205 0.73 -3.57 1.87
C GLU A 205 1.76 -4.60 1.43
N THR A 206 2.66 -4.93 2.35
CA THR A 206 3.43 -6.16 2.30
C THR A 206 3.80 -6.57 3.71
N GLY A 207 4.06 -7.85 3.92
CA GLY A 207 4.41 -8.37 5.23
C GLY A 207 4.72 -9.85 5.17
N TRP A 208 5.14 -10.38 6.31
CA TRP A 208 5.34 -11.80 6.51
C TRP A 208 5.00 -12.15 7.96
N PRO A 209 4.13 -13.14 8.22
CA PRO A 209 3.76 -13.49 9.58
C PRO A 209 4.97 -14.06 10.32
N THR A 210 5.16 -13.66 11.57
CA THR A 210 6.29 -14.12 12.40
C THR A 210 6.00 -15.42 13.14
N ALA A 211 4.73 -15.81 13.24
CA ALA A 211 4.24 -17.04 13.86
C ALA A 211 2.95 -17.49 13.17
N GLY A 212 2.31 -18.56 13.68
CA GLY A 212 1.06 -19.10 13.13
C GLY A 212 1.28 -20.34 12.25
N SER A 213 0.26 -20.73 11.50
CA SER A 213 0.34 -21.82 10.53
C SER A 213 1.10 -21.38 9.28
N LYS A 214 1.70 -22.33 8.55
CA LYS A 214 2.28 -22.09 7.22
C LYS A 214 1.19 -22.05 6.15
N TYR A 215 1.47 -21.36 5.04
CA TYR A 215 0.67 -21.39 3.82
C TYR A 215 1.48 -22.06 2.70
N GLN A 216 1.07 -23.26 2.27
CA GLN A 216 1.85 -24.08 1.33
C GLN A 216 3.32 -24.26 1.77
N ASN A 217 4.29 -23.66 1.06
CA ASN A 217 5.72 -23.66 1.42
C ASN A 217 6.17 -22.42 2.21
N ALA A 218 5.28 -21.43 2.37
CA ALA A 218 5.54 -20.21 3.12
C ALA A 218 5.43 -20.48 4.62
N VAL A 219 6.59 -20.63 5.27
CA VAL A 219 6.70 -20.82 6.72
C VAL A 219 6.86 -19.46 7.40
N PRO A 220 6.15 -19.17 8.51
CA PRO A 220 6.32 -17.95 9.28
C PRO A 220 7.78 -17.68 9.69
N GLY A 221 8.14 -16.41 9.77
CA GLY A 221 9.51 -15.95 10.07
C GLY A 221 9.67 -14.45 9.88
N THR A 222 10.92 -13.97 9.82
CA THR A 222 11.24 -12.56 9.54
C THR A 222 11.81 -12.42 8.13
N SER A 223 11.28 -11.48 7.35
CA SER A 223 11.69 -11.21 5.97
C SER A 223 12.32 -9.81 5.87
N GLU A 224 13.34 -9.67 5.03
CA GLU A 224 14.01 -8.39 4.73
C GLU A 224 13.36 -7.63 3.57
N ALA A 225 12.20 -8.09 3.08
CA ALA A 225 11.52 -7.53 1.91
C ALA A 225 11.20 -6.03 2.04
N ILE A 226 10.77 -5.59 3.22
CA ILE A 226 10.45 -4.18 3.51
C ILE A 226 11.71 -3.31 3.47
N CYS A 227 12.81 -3.73 4.12
CA CYS A 227 14.05 -2.98 4.04
C CYS A 227 14.60 -2.93 2.63
N GLY A 228 14.60 -4.06 1.92
CA GLY A 228 15.08 -4.11 0.56
C GLY A 228 14.34 -3.13 -0.36
N ILE A 229 13.01 -3.09 -0.32
CA ILE A 229 12.24 -2.26 -1.26
C ILE A 229 12.40 -0.77 -0.96
N MET A 230 12.61 -0.42 0.32
CA MET A 230 12.99 0.93 0.72
C MET A 230 14.40 1.30 0.27
N ASP A 231 15.37 0.40 0.33
CA ASP A 231 16.72 0.64 -0.24
C ASP A 231 16.66 0.89 -1.75
N TRP A 232 15.65 0.32 -2.41
CA TRP A 232 15.32 0.58 -3.82
C TRP A 232 14.58 1.91 -4.07
N GLY A 233 14.34 2.70 -3.02
CA GLY A 233 13.69 4.02 -3.11
C GLY A 233 12.16 3.96 -3.21
N VAL A 234 11.55 2.80 -2.97
CA VAL A 234 10.08 2.62 -3.09
C VAL A 234 9.43 2.79 -1.72
N ASN A 235 8.42 3.67 -1.65
CA ASN A 235 7.62 3.85 -0.45
C ASN A 235 6.76 2.60 -0.19
N VAL A 236 6.66 2.19 1.07
CA VAL A 236 5.97 0.95 1.46
C VAL A 236 5.24 1.10 2.78
N PHE A 237 4.03 0.57 2.85
CA PHE A 237 3.35 0.31 4.11
C PHE A 237 3.57 -1.13 4.55
N SER A 238 4.22 -1.30 5.71
CA SER A 238 4.30 -2.59 6.39
C SER A 238 2.91 -3.00 6.86
N PHE A 239 2.48 -4.20 6.47
CA PHE A 239 1.30 -4.89 7.01
C PHE A 239 1.79 -5.92 8.03
N GLU A 240 1.72 -5.63 9.32
CA GLU A 240 1.08 -4.45 9.92
C GLU A 240 1.83 -3.93 11.14
N ALA A 241 1.34 -2.86 11.76
CA ALA A 241 1.96 -2.35 12.99
C ALA A 241 1.91 -3.40 14.11
N PHE A 242 0.71 -3.78 14.56
CA PHE A 242 0.53 -4.68 15.69
C PHE A 242 -0.14 -5.96 15.26
N ASP A 243 0.20 -7.07 15.91
CA ASP A 243 -0.64 -8.26 15.85
C ASP A 243 -2.09 -7.91 16.21
N GLU A 244 -3.01 -8.45 15.41
CA GLU A 244 -4.44 -8.26 15.54
C GLU A 244 -5.14 -9.58 15.87
N PRO A 245 -5.24 -9.98 17.17
CA PRO A 245 -5.80 -11.26 17.58
C PRO A 245 -7.29 -11.44 17.25
N TRP A 246 -7.96 -10.37 16.81
CA TRP A 246 -9.37 -10.37 16.44
C TRP A 246 -9.60 -10.78 14.98
N LYS A 247 -8.55 -10.81 14.14
CA LYS A 247 -8.69 -11.18 12.73
C LYS A 247 -9.17 -12.62 12.57
N PRO A 248 -10.11 -12.88 11.65
CA PRO A 248 -10.52 -14.23 11.34
C PRO A 248 -9.36 -15.00 10.69
N VAL A 249 -9.47 -16.33 10.66
CA VAL A 249 -8.52 -17.14 9.91
C VAL A 249 -8.82 -16.98 8.42
N SER A 250 -7.80 -16.70 7.61
CA SER A 250 -7.98 -16.55 6.17
C SER A 250 -7.88 -17.85 5.43
N THR A 251 -8.64 -17.94 4.34
CA THR A 251 -8.60 -19.06 3.40
C THR A 251 -8.10 -18.54 2.07
N GLY A 252 -6.94 -19.02 1.62
CA GLY A 252 -6.40 -18.67 0.31
C GLY A 252 -7.23 -19.24 -0.84
N ALA A 253 -6.91 -18.80 -2.06
CA ALA A 253 -7.64 -19.23 -3.27
C ALA A 253 -7.56 -20.75 -3.52
N ASP A 254 -6.58 -21.44 -2.96
CA ASP A 254 -6.42 -22.89 -3.02
C ASP A 254 -7.22 -23.64 -1.93
N GLY A 255 -7.96 -22.92 -1.08
CA GLY A 255 -8.72 -23.45 0.04
C GLY A 255 -7.88 -23.71 1.30
N SER A 256 -6.58 -23.40 1.30
CA SER A 256 -5.73 -23.58 2.47
C SER A 256 -5.93 -22.44 3.47
N VAL A 257 -5.93 -22.80 4.74
CA VAL A 257 -6.29 -21.91 5.85
C VAL A 257 -5.01 -21.46 6.55
N ALA A 258 -4.80 -20.15 6.71
CA ALA A 258 -3.68 -19.63 7.48
C ALA A 258 -4.07 -18.52 8.47
N ASP A 259 -3.32 -18.52 9.57
CA ASP A 259 -3.48 -17.60 10.70
C ASP A 259 -3.07 -16.17 10.33
N GLU A 260 -3.97 -15.20 10.57
CA GLU A 260 -3.75 -13.78 10.32
C GLU A 260 -3.42 -12.96 11.57
N THR A 261 -3.24 -13.60 12.72
CA THR A 261 -3.09 -12.87 13.99
C THR A 261 -1.65 -12.44 14.30
N HIS A 262 -0.68 -12.79 13.45
CA HIS A 262 0.76 -12.68 13.73
C HIS A 262 1.57 -11.84 12.72
N TRP A 263 0.93 -10.88 12.06
CA TRP A 263 1.51 -10.04 10.99
C TRP A 263 2.17 -8.76 11.49
N GLY A 264 2.05 -8.43 12.78
CA GLY A 264 2.61 -7.22 13.35
C GLY A 264 4.14 -7.20 13.35
N VAL A 265 4.71 -6.01 13.17
CA VAL A 265 6.10 -5.71 13.59
C VAL A 265 6.21 -5.69 15.13
N TRP A 266 5.11 -5.35 15.80
CA TRP A 266 4.94 -5.46 17.24
C TRP A 266 3.89 -6.53 17.59
N ASN A 267 4.04 -7.13 18.77
CA ASN A 267 2.99 -7.92 19.39
C ASN A 267 1.78 -7.02 19.74
N SER A 268 0.63 -7.65 20.03
CA SER A 268 -0.59 -6.94 20.43
C SER A 268 -0.46 -6.16 21.75
N ASP A 269 0.51 -6.54 22.60
CA ASP A 269 0.90 -5.81 23.81
C ASP A 269 1.91 -4.68 23.57
N ARG A 270 2.25 -4.41 22.29
CA ARG A 270 3.21 -3.40 21.82
C ARG A 270 4.68 -3.71 22.10
N SER A 271 5.01 -4.91 22.56
CA SER A 271 6.41 -5.37 22.59
C SER A 271 6.91 -5.64 21.17
N SER A 272 8.18 -5.30 20.88
CA SER A 272 8.77 -5.47 19.54
C SER A 272 9.00 -6.95 19.23
N LYS A 273 8.66 -7.37 17.99
CA LYS A 273 9.01 -8.69 17.47
C LYS A 273 10.34 -8.66 16.73
N TYR A 274 10.53 -7.65 15.89
CA TYR A 274 11.75 -7.41 15.13
C TYR A 274 11.93 -5.91 14.84
N SER A 275 13.10 -5.54 14.33
CA SER A 275 13.43 -4.16 13.98
C SER A 275 13.26 -3.95 12.47
N LEU A 276 12.65 -2.83 12.08
CA LEU A 276 12.65 -2.31 10.72
C LEU A 276 13.63 -1.14 10.55
N SER A 277 14.75 -1.18 11.27
CA SER A 277 15.85 -0.24 11.07
C SER A 277 16.66 -0.66 9.85
N CYS A 278 16.22 -0.17 8.71
CA CYS A 278 16.98 -0.04 7.48
C CYS A 278 17.71 1.32 7.55
#